data_AF-A0A430FQY7-F1
#
_entry.id   AF-A0A430FQY7-F1
#
_cell.length_a   1.000
_cell.length_b   1.000
_cell.length_c   1.000
_cell.angle_alpha   90.00
_cell.angle_beta   90.00
_cell.angle_gamma   90.00
#
_symmetry.space_group_name_H-M   'P 1'
#
loop_
_entity.id
_entity.type
_entity.pdbx_description
1 polymer ?
#
loop_
_entity_poly.entity_id
_entity_poly.type
_entity_poly.pdbx_seq_one_letter_code
_entity_poly.pdbx_strand_id
1 'polypeptide(L)'
;MITFVDAFASVPGGSAGRSADGVSDAVRMAAARMPLTCAAAGRSATLLFDEVDSTNVVARRLILDGGFADGRKDSGAGVGRGFGQDSGPGSGMDDGAVASAPDSDPVPPIPVAVVAADRQSAGRGRLDHAWTSRPGESFTVSFVVRVPRAVAADPQVNGWLTMIAGHAALDALRALVFDRSAGGCASGSAPDRLRLKWPNDMFCDGRKLGGILTELVVPPAASADDVAIIIGIGINLAIPADRLPTPQATSLQLCFPDLTERMRRSGVSDSAVTSVSSSSPDAAAASHDGGAARSSGYDADRLRDAIAARIVASLRGRLGRFVRDPHVEAAALADETRSVCWTLGRPVEAHFADGSMMRGDAVALADDASLLIRTSDGILHTVRTADVGVLA
;
A
#
# COMPACT_ATOMS: atom_id res chain seq x y z
N MET A 1 -7.09 16.92 8.27
CA MET A 1 -6.08 16.30 9.16
C MET A 1 -6.54 14.91 9.51
N ILE A 2 -6.14 13.91 8.71
CA ILE A 2 -5.82 12.58 9.26
C ILE A 2 -5.06 12.87 10.56
N THR A 3 -5.45 12.30 11.69
CA THR A 3 -4.72 12.54 12.95
C THR A 3 -3.29 12.03 12.77
N PHE A 4 -2.41 12.90 12.29
CA PHE A 4 -0.97 12.77 12.40
C PHE A 4 -0.71 12.95 13.88
N VAL A 5 -0.27 11.90 14.57
CA VAL A 5 0.28 12.05 15.91
C VAL A 5 1.40 13.09 15.80
N ASP A 6 1.29 14.18 16.56
CA ASP A 6 2.22 15.32 16.56
C ASP A 6 3.68 14.86 16.50
N ALA A 7 4.30 15.00 15.33
CA ALA A 7 5.73 14.75 15.13
C ALA A 7 6.59 16.02 15.33
N PHE A 8 5.99 17.11 15.82
CA PHE A 8 6.66 18.42 15.94
C PHE A 8 6.91 18.88 17.38
N ALA A 9 6.81 18.01 18.38
CA ALA A 9 7.29 18.32 19.73
C ALA A 9 8.83 18.24 19.79
N SER A 10 9.46 19.37 20.15
CA SER A 10 10.91 19.56 20.31
C SER A 10 11.61 18.42 21.07
N VAL A 11 12.68 17.88 20.47
CA VAL A 11 13.62 16.97 21.14
C VAL A 11 14.64 17.81 21.94
N PRO A 12 14.76 17.65 23.28
CA PRO A 12 15.93 18.15 24.01
C PRO A 12 17.14 17.29 23.66
N GLY A 13 18.24 17.94 23.28
CA GLY A 13 19.50 17.29 22.94
C GLY A 13 20.04 16.44 24.09
N GLY A 14 20.29 15.16 23.80
CA GLY A 14 21.01 14.25 24.67
C GLY A 14 21.89 13.33 23.81
N SER A 15 23.20 13.58 23.82
CA SER A 15 24.19 12.73 23.18
C SER A 15 24.43 11.47 24.02
N ALA A 16 24.13 10.31 23.45
CA ALA A 16 24.63 9.04 23.96
C ALA A 16 24.98 8.14 22.77
N GLY A 17 26.27 7.93 22.55
CA GLY A 17 26.78 7.03 21.52
C GLY A 17 26.31 5.60 21.77
N ARG A 18 25.84 4.94 20.69
CA ARG A 18 25.66 3.49 20.66
C ARG A 18 26.29 2.93 19.40
N SER A 19 27.01 1.84 19.59
CA SER A 19 27.83 1.11 18.63
C SER A 19 27.02 0.55 17.46
N ALA A 20 27.64 0.57 16.28
CA ALA A 20 27.06 0.21 14.98
C ALA A 20 26.80 -1.31 14.77
N ASP A 21 27.09 -2.15 15.77
CA ASP A 21 27.10 -3.61 15.60
C ASP A 21 25.73 -4.29 15.78
N GLY A 22 24.75 -3.63 16.43
CA GLY A 22 23.45 -4.25 16.73
C GLY A 22 22.48 -4.41 15.54
N VAL A 23 22.68 -3.64 14.47
CA VAL A 23 21.79 -3.63 13.28
C VAL A 23 22.15 -4.76 12.31
N SER A 24 23.40 -5.25 12.33
CA SER A 24 23.90 -6.30 11.43
C SER A 24 23.21 -7.66 11.67
N ASP A 25 22.92 -8.00 12.92
CA ASP A 25 22.45 -9.35 13.27
C ASP A 25 20.95 -9.54 13.02
N ALA A 26 20.14 -8.48 13.16
CA ALA A 26 18.72 -8.51 12.83
C ALA A 26 18.47 -8.72 11.32
N VAL A 27 19.35 -8.22 10.47
CA VAL A 27 19.29 -8.40 9.01
C VAL A 27 19.74 -9.80 8.59
N ARG A 28 20.59 -10.47 9.37
CA ARG A 28 21.11 -11.83 9.07
C ARG A 28 20.17 -12.96 9.44
N MET A 29 19.17 -12.74 10.30
CA MET A 29 18.21 -13.78 10.72
C MET A 29 16.98 -13.96 9.79
N ALA A 30 16.88 -13.21 8.70
CA ALA A 30 15.68 -13.16 7.84
C ALA A 30 15.67 -14.17 6.66
N ALA A 31 16.46 -15.24 6.73
CA ALA A 31 16.58 -16.21 5.64
C ALA A 31 16.08 -17.61 6.03
N ALA A 32 14.79 -17.74 6.33
CA ALA A 32 14.13 -19.03 6.34
C ALA A 32 12.64 -18.90 5.98
N ARG A 33 12.28 -19.42 4.79
CA ARG A 33 10.92 -19.71 4.29
C ARG A 33 9.91 -18.56 4.15
N MET A 34 10.21 -17.63 3.24
CA MET A 34 9.18 -17.06 2.36
C MET A 34 9.72 -17.04 0.92
N PRO A 35 9.63 -18.15 0.17
CA PRO A 35 9.98 -18.09 -1.25
C PRO A 35 8.85 -17.34 -1.97
N LEU A 36 9.22 -16.34 -2.77
CA LEU A 36 8.48 -15.77 -3.92
C LEU A 36 7.88 -14.34 -3.80
N THR A 37 7.80 -13.69 -2.63
CA THR A 37 7.15 -12.36 -2.49
C THR A 37 7.83 -11.21 -3.26
N CYS A 38 9.07 -11.38 -3.71
CA CYS A 38 9.91 -10.25 -4.16
C CYS A 38 10.49 -10.38 -5.55
N ALA A 39 10.41 -11.53 -6.21
CA ALA A 39 11.04 -11.67 -7.52
C ALA A 39 10.27 -10.89 -8.62
N ALA A 40 8.99 -10.58 -8.38
CA ALA A 40 8.14 -9.83 -9.31
C ALA A 40 8.19 -8.29 -9.13
N ALA A 41 8.77 -7.77 -8.04
CA ALA A 41 8.88 -6.34 -7.81
C ALA A 41 10.27 -5.84 -8.24
N GLY A 42 10.50 -5.84 -9.56
CA GLY A 42 11.75 -5.35 -10.14
C GLY A 42 12.23 -4.06 -9.44
N ARG A 43 13.42 -4.15 -8.83
CA ARG A 43 14.15 -3.08 -8.11
C ARG A 43 13.57 -2.62 -6.75
N SER A 44 12.58 -3.30 -6.17
CA SER A 44 12.07 -2.99 -4.82
C SER A 44 12.88 -3.70 -3.73
N ALA A 45 13.38 -2.95 -2.74
CA ALA A 45 13.93 -3.55 -1.53
C ALA A 45 12.80 -4.24 -0.76
N THR A 46 12.91 -5.55 -0.55
CA THR A 46 11.89 -6.31 0.18
C THR A 46 12.50 -7.07 1.35
N LEU A 47 11.81 -7.01 2.49
CA LEU A 47 12.17 -7.69 3.73
C LEU A 47 11.00 -8.57 4.17
N LEU A 48 11.29 -9.83 4.44
CA LEU A 48 10.33 -10.87 4.78
C LEU A 48 10.65 -11.42 6.16
N PHE A 49 9.62 -11.63 6.97
CA PHE A 49 9.76 -12.10 8.34
C PHE A 49 8.70 -13.16 8.65
N ASP A 50 9.03 -14.16 9.44
CA ASP A 50 8.02 -15.10 9.95
C ASP A 50 7.09 -14.40 10.95
N GLU A 51 7.69 -13.67 11.89
CA GLU A 51 6.95 -12.95 12.94
C GLU A 51 7.65 -11.62 13.26
N VAL A 52 6.85 -10.58 13.46
CA VAL A 52 7.27 -9.25 13.95
C VAL A 52 6.24 -8.73 14.96
N ASP A 53 6.55 -7.65 15.66
CA ASP A 53 5.55 -6.91 16.44
C ASP A 53 4.53 -6.24 15.50
N SER A 54 5.01 -5.38 14.60
CA SER A 54 4.25 -4.80 13.51
C SER A 54 5.16 -4.45 12.34
N THR A 55 4.73 -4.76 11.11
CA THR A 55 5.45 -4.39 9.88
C THR A 55 5.63 -2.87 9.74
N ASN A 56 4.68 -2.06 10.23
CA ASN A 56 4.82 -0.61 10.25
C ASN A 56 5.90 -0.15 11.26
N VAL A 57 6.02 -0.82 12.41
CA VAL A 57 7.03 -0.49 13.42
C VAL A 57 8.44 -0.82 12.88
N VAL A 58 8.58 -2.00 12.27
CA VAL A 58 9.82 -2.40 11.59
C VAL A 58 10.19 -1.42 10.49
N ALA A 59 9.25 -1.06 9.61
CA ALA A 59 9.47 -0.08 8.56
C ALA A 59 9.92 1.28 9.11
N ARG A 60 9.27 1.78 10.17
CA ARG A 60 9.64 3.03 10.84
C ARG A 60 11.05 2.97 11.39
N ARG A 61 11.43 1.88 12.06
CA ARG A 61 12.78 1.70 12.62
C ARG A 61 13.83 1.75 11.51
N LEU A 62 13.60 1.03 10.42
CA LEU A 62 14.50 1.02 9.27
C LEU A 62 14.69 2.41 8.66
N ILE A 63 13.61 3.19 8.49
CA ILE A 63 13.69 4.56 7.97
C ILE A 63 14.51 5.45 8.89
N LEU A 64 14.29 5.34 10.21
CA LEU A 64 15.01 6.14 11.22
C LEU A 64 16.48 5.72 11.38
N ASP A 65 16.83 4.49 11.04
CA ASP A 65 18.21 4.02 11.02
C ASP A 65 18.93 4.37 9.69
N GLY A 66 18.29 5.15 8.80
CA GLY A 66 18.83 5.54 7.50
C GLY A 66 18.67 4.47 6.41
N GLY A 67 17.95 3.39 6.70
CA GLY A 67 17.50 2.41 5.72
C GLY A 67 16.60 3.05 4.66
N PHE A 68 16.60 2.46 3.45
CA PHE A 68 15.89 2.98 2.27
C PHE A 68 16.31 4.41 1.86
N ALA A 69 17.57 4.79 2.13
CA ALA A 69 18.16 6.02 1.62
C ALA A 69 18.34 5.95 0.09
N ASP A 70 18.01 7.07 -0.54
CA ASP A 70 17.82 7.38 -1.95
C ASP A 70 18.60 6.57 -3.01
N GLY A 71 17.87 6.11 -4.04
CA GLY A 71 18.41 5.60 -5.31
C GLY A 71 18.74 6.69 -6.33
N ARG A 72 18.65 7.99 -5.97
CA ARG A 72 19.03 9.14 -6.82
C ARG A 72 20.52 9.50 -6.81
N LYS A 73 21.42 8.70 -6.20
CA LYS A 73 22.85 9.05 -6.13
C LYS A 73 23.70 8.82 -7.40
N ASP A 74 23.10 8.63 -8.58
CA ASP A 74 23.84 8.54 -9.85
C ASP A 74 23.47 9.67 -10.82
N SER A 75 23.83 10.90 -10.49
CA SER A 75 24.11 11.94 -11.50
C SER A 75 25.00 13.03 -10.92
N GLY A 76 26.31 12.77 -10.86
CA GLY A 76 27.27 13.82 -10.56
C GLY A 76 28.62 13.34 -10.04
N ALA A 77 29.49 12.85 -10.94
CA ALA A 77 30.93 13.16 -11.00
C ALA A 77 31.66 12.12 -11.86
N GLY A 78 32.11 12.53 -13.04
CA GLY A 78 32.97 11.74 -13.92
C GLY A 78 33.67 12.63 -14.94
N VAL A 79 34.83 13.16 -14.53
CA VAL A 79 35.76 13.97 -15.33
C VAL A 79 36.26 13.17 -16.54
N GLY A 80 36.24 13.76 -17.76
CA GLY A 80 36.80 13.10 -18.95
C GLY A 80 36.76 13.91 -20.26
N ARG A 81 37.69 14.88 -20.38
CA ARG A 81 38.34 15.49 -21.58
C ARG A 81 37.81 15.25 -23.02
N GLY A 82 37.72 16.38 -23.77
CA GLY A 82 38.10 16.56 -25.19
C GLY A 82 37.10 16.06 -26.24
N PHE A 83 36.84 16.66 -27.40
CA PHE A 83 37.48 17.69 -28.24
C PHE A 83 36.43 18.20 -29.25
N GLY A 84 36.68 19.37 -29.86
CA GLY A 84 36.22 19.67 -31.23
C GLY A 84 35.20 20.78 -31.41
N GLN A 85 35.68 21.96 -31.76
CA GLN A 85 34.94 22.99 -32.49
C GLN A 85 34.52 22.44 -33.87
N ASP A 86 33.38 22.89 -34.39
CA ASP A 86 33.40 23.60 -35.68
C ASP A 86 32.14 24.44 -35.90
N SER A 87 32.38 25.65 -36.41
CA SER A 87 31.42 26.68 -36.77
C SER A 87 31.04 26.55 -38.24
N GLY A 88 29.77 26.76 -38.61
CA GLY A 88 29.35 26.91 -40.01
C GLY A 88 27.87 27.27 -40.17
N PRO A 89 27.48 28.02 -41.22
CA PRO A 89 26.58 29.17 -41.08
C PRO A 89 25.10 28.88 -41.38
N GLY A 90 24.25 29.79 -40.89
CA GLY A 90 22.81 29.74 -41.07
C GLY A 90 22.31 30.15 -42.46
N SER A 91 21.11 29.65 -42.77
CA SER A 91 20.24 30.15 -43.83
C SER A 91 18.83 29.55 -43.67
N GLY A 92 17.80 30.37 -43.84
CA GLY A 92 16.52 29.92 -44.43
C GLY A 92 15.35 29.61 -43.49
N MET A 93 14.48 30.61 -43.32
CA MET A 93 13.02 30.59 -43.47
C MET A 93 12.15 29.48 -42.83
N ASP A 94 11.33 29.94 -41.89
CA ASP A 94 9.89 29.68 -41.65
C ASP A 94 9.22 28.44 -42.27
N ASP A 95 8.70 27.56 -41.41
CA ASP A 95 7.47 26.81 -41.65
C ASP A 95 6.79 26.51 -40.30
N GLY A 96 5.53 26.94 -40.19
CA GLY A 96 4.70 26.78 -39.00
C GLY A 96 4.45 25.32 -38.64
N ALA A 97 5.14 24.85 -37.61
CA ALA A 97 4.77 23.65 -36.88
C ALA A 97 3.92 24.06 -35.66
N VAL A 98 2.64 23.69 -35.70
CA VAL A 98 1.81 23.62 -34.50
C VAL A 98 2.58 22.75 -33.50
N ALA A 99 3.04 23.34 -32.40
CA ALA A 99 3.68 22.61 -31.33
C ALA A 99 2.66 21.63 -30.75
N SER A 100 2.64 20.41 -31.28
CA SER A 100 2.17 19.25 -30.54
C SER A 100 2.90 19.27 -29.20
N ALA A 101 2.11 19.33 -28.12
CA ALA A 101 2.61 19.31 -26.75
C ALA A 101 3.69 18.23 -26.63
N PRO A 102 4.82 18.51 -25.96
CA PRO A 102 5.85 17.50 -25.77
C PRO A 102 5.18 16.31 -25.09
N ASP A 103 5.21 15.19 -25.79
CA ASP A 103 4.84 13.87 -25.28
C ASP A 103 5.57 13.72 -23.94
N SER A 104 4.79 13.70 -22.85
CA SER A 104 5.33 13.83 -21.50
C SER A 104 6.34 12.72 -21.25
N ASP A 105 7.58 13.06 -20.91
CA ASP A 105 8.57 12.09 -20.47
C ASP A 105 7.92 11.12 -19.46
N PRO A 106 8.08 9.80 -19.63
CA PRO A 106 7.52 8.84 -18.70
C PRO A 106 8.14 9.10 -17.33
N VAL A 107 7.31 9.53 -16.37
CA VAL A 107 7.80 9.83 -15.03
C VAL A 107 8.43 8.58 -14.43
N PRO A 108 9.66 8.71 -13.89
CA PRO A 108 10.29 7.59 -13.23
C PRO A 108 9.39 7.12 -12.08
N PRO A 109 9.03 5.82 -12.03
CA PRO A 109 8.12 5.31 -11.02
C PRO A 109 8.71 5.55 -9.62
N ILE A 110 7.86 5.97 -8.68
CA ILE A 110 8.28 6.16 -7.28
C ILE A 110 8.80 4.83 -6.72
N PRO A 111 10.02 4.75 -6.18
CA PRO A 111 10.50 3.54 -5.54
C PRO A 111 9.59 3.12 -4.38
N VAL A 112 9.29 1.82 -4.30
CA VAL A 112 8.49 1.23 -3.22
C VAL A 112 9.32 0.15 -2.56
N ALA A 113 9.56 0.25 -1.26
CA ALA A 113 10.10 -0.86 -0.48
C ALA A 113 8.96 -1.61 0.23
N VAL A 114 9.19 -2.89 0.50
CA VAL A 114 8.17 -3.80 1.04
C VAL A 114 8.69 -4.45 2.31
N VAL A 115 7.87 -4.46 3.36
CA VAL A 115 8.12 -5.16 4.62
C VAL A 115 6.92 -6.07 4.87
N ALA A 116 7.10 -7.38 4.80
CA ALA A 116 6.03 -8.34 5.00
C ALA A 116 6.34 -9.26 6.17
N ALA A 117 5.29 -9.68 6.87
CA ALA A 117 5.40 -10.71 7.90
C ALA A 117 4.23 -11.69 7.84
N ASP A 118 4.47 -12.93 8.23
CA ASP A 118 3.43 -13.96 8.33
C ASP A 118 2.52 -13.78 9.56
N ARG A 119 3.12 -13.29 10.64
CA ARG A 119 2.43 -12.98 11.89
C ARG A 119 2.91 -11.65 12.46
N GLN A 120 1.96 -10.87 12.98
CA GLN A 120 2.19 -9.72 13.84
C GLN A 120 1.72 -10.05 15.25
N SER A 121 2.61 -9.94 16.24
CA SER A 121 2.29 -10.16 17.66
C SER A 121 1.65 -8.93 18.32
N ALA A 122 1.87 -7.74 17.75
CA ALA A 122 1.32 -6.46 18.22
C ALA A 122 0.87 -5.59 17.03
N GLY A 123 0.14 -6.20 16.09
CA GLY A 123 -0.36 -5.52 14.89
C GLY A 123 -1.26 -4.33 15.25
N ARG A 124 -1.15 -3.24 14.47
CA ARG A 124 -1.79 -1.95 14.78
C ARG A 124 -2.82 -1.56 13.73
N GLY A 125 -3.92 -0.99 14.19
CA GLY A 125 -4.92 -0.25 13.42
C GLY A 125 -4.93 1.23 13.80
N ARG A 126 -5.93 1.98 13.31
CA ARG A 126 -6.16 3.37 13.73
C ARG A 126 -6.76 3.42 15.13
N LEU A 127 -6.60 4.56 15.82
CA LEU A 127 -7.24 4.85 17.11
C LEU A 127 -7.03 3.72 18.13
N ASP A 128 -5.79 3.23 18.23
CA ASP A 128 -5.35 2.16 19.13
C ASP A 128 -6.04 0.79 18.94
N HIS A 129 -6.79 0.59 17.85
CA HIS A 129 -7.32 -0.72 17.53
C HIS A 129 -6.19 -1.70 17.19
N ALA A 130 -6.33 -2.95 17.62
CA ALA A 130 -5.37 -4.01 17.29
C ALA A 130 -5.70 -4.65 15.93
N TRP A 131 -4.66 -5.03 15.19
CA TRP A 131 -4.76 -5.89 14.02
C TRP A 131 -4.26 -7.29 14.35
N THR A 132 -5.12 -8.30 14.18
CA THR A 132 -4.76 -9.70 14.40
C THR A 132 -4.38 -10.37 13.09
N SER A 133 -3.42 -11.27 13.14
CA SER A 133 -2.97 -12.01 11.95
C SER A 133 -2.58 -13.44 12.30
N ARG A 134 -2.73 -14.33 11.32
CA ARG A 134 -2.30 -15.72 11.40
C ARG A 134 -1.57 -16.12 10.10
N PRO A 135 -0.51 -16.94 10.20
CA PRO A 135 0.17 -17.48 9.02
C PRO A 135 -0.83 -18.15 8.05
N GLY A 136 -0.69 -17.88 6.75
CA GLY A 136 -1.58 -18.36 5.69
C GLY A 136 -2.97 -17.72 5.62
N GLU A 137 -3.47 -17.10 6.70
CA GLU A 137 -4.84 -16.54 6.75
C GLU A 137 -4.87 -15.02 6.51
N SER A 138 -3.75 -14.34 6.69
CA SER A 138 -3.67 -12.88 6.66
C SER A 138 -2.63 -12.39 5.64
N PHE A 139 -2.94 -11.29 4.96
CA PHE A 139 -1.98 -10.45 4.27
C PHE A 139 -1.55 -9.34 5.22
N THR A 140 -0.28 -9.27 5.58
CA THR A 140 0.25 -8.27 6.52
C THR A 140 1.53 -7.68 5.95
N VAL A 141 1.37 -6.60 5.19
CA VAL A 141 2.46 -6.00 4.41
C VAL A 141 2.45 -4.49 4.56
N SER A 142 3.62 -3.90 4.78
CA SER A 142 3.84 -2.47 4.76
C SER A 142 4.64 -2.07 3.53
N PHE A 143 4.18 -1.02 2.85
CA PHE A 143 4.85 -0.42 1.71
C PHE A 143 5.45 0.92 2.14
N VAL A 144 6.73 1.14 1.83
CA VAL A 144 7.42 2.40 2.14
C VAL A 144 7.67 3.15 0.85
N VAL A 145 7.20 4.39 0.82
CA VAL A 145 7.38 5.32 -0.32
C VAL A 145 7.93 6.65 0.18
N ARG A 146 8.71 7.33 -0.64
CA ARG A 146 9.14 8.71 -0.40
C ARG A 146 8.36 9.65 -1.30
N VAL A 147 7.83 10.72 -0.73
CA VAL A 147 7.11 11.76 -1.46
C VAL A 147 7.59 13.14 -0.99
N PRO A 148 7.43 14.19 -1.82
CA PRO A 148 7.72 15.54 -1.40
C PRO A 148 6.91 15.92 -0.15
N ARG A 149 7.60 16.53 0.81
CA ARG A 149 7.02 17.06 2.04
C ARG A 149 5.89 18.03 1.76
N ALA A 150 6.02 18.84 0.70
CA ALA A 150 4.97 19.76 0.27
C ALA A 150 3.65 19.04 -0.01
N VAL A 151 3.68 17.90 -0.70
CA VAL A 151 2.48 17.09 -0.99
C VAL A 151 1.93 16.42 0.26
N ALA A 152 2.81 15.85 1.10
CA ALA A 152 2.37 15.15 2.30
C ALA A 152 1.84 16.08 3.41
N ALA A 153 2.35 17.31 3.47
CA ALA A 153 1.95 18.32 4.46
C ALA A 153 0.79 19.20 3.98
N ASP A 154 0.46 19.21 2.69
CA ASP A 154 -0.63 20.03 2.16
C ASP A 154 -1.99 19.51 2.65
N PRO A 155 -2.71 20.29 3.49
CA PRO A 155 -3.99 19.88 4.05
C PRO A 155 -5.11 19.75 3.02
N GLN A 156 -4.94 20.31 1.81
CA GLN A 156 -5.95 20.22 0.75
C GLN A 156 -5.93 18.87 0.03
N VAL A 157 -4.84 18.10 0.14
CA VAL A 157 -4.67 16.87 -0.65
C VAL A 157 -4.17 15.68 0.17
N ASN A 158 -3.56 15.89 1.35
CA ASN A 158 -2.93 14.81 2.10
C ASN A 158 -3.89 13.69 2.56
N GLY A 159 -5.19 13.98 2.69
CA GLY A 159 -6.22 12.98 2.97
C GLY A 159 -6.31 11.88 1.92
N TRP A 160 -5.94 12.19 0.67
CA TRP A 160 -5.95 11.24 -0.43
C TRP A 160 -4.84 10.19 -0.36
N LEU A 161 -3.77 10.41 0.40
CA LEU A 161 -2.66 9.45 0.48
C LEU A 161 -3.11 8.08 1.03
N THR A 162 -4.01 8.06 2.02
CA THR A 162 -4.63 6.82 2.52
C THR A 162 -5.60 6.22 1.49
N MET A 163 -6.35 7.06 0.78
CA MET A 163 -7.28 6.60 -0.27
C MET A 163 -6.55 5.99 -1.46
N ILE A 164 -5.41 6.54 -1.87
CA ILE A 164 -4.54 5.99 -2.91
C ILE A 164 -4.11 4.57 -2.54
N ALA A 165 -3.74 4.34 -1.28
CA ALA A 165 -3.42 2.99 -0.80
C ALA A 165 -4.62 2.04 -0.89
N GLY A 166 -5.82 2.53 -0.57
CA GLY A 166 -7.05 1.76 -0.70
C GLY A 166 -7.37 1.38 -2.13
N HIS A 167 -7.26 2.33 -3.05
CA HIS A 167 -7.43 2.08 -4.48
C HIS A 167 -6.38 1.12 -5.02
N ALA A 168 -5.11 1.25 -4.61
CA ALA A 168 -4.07 0.32 -5.03
C ALA A 168 -4.34 -1.12 -4.58
N ALA A 169 -4.87 -1.30 -3.37
CA ALA A 169 -5.32 -2.61 -2.90
C ALA A 169 -6.56 -3.11 -3.66
N LEU A 170 -7.53 -2.24 -3.94
CA LEU A 170 -8.71 -2.59 -4.73
C LEU A 170 -8.35 -2.99 -6.17
N ASP A 171 -7.43 -2.28 -6.82
CA ASP A 171 -6.91 -2.61 -8.14
C ASP A 171 -6.28 -4.01 -8.14
N ALA A 172 -5.44 -4.30 -7.15
CA ALA A 172 -4.79 -5.59 -7.00
C ALA A 172 -5.80 -6.73 -6.83
N LEU A 173 -6.78 -6.55 -5.94
CA LEU A 173 -7.83 -7.53 -5.70
C LEU A 173 -8.73 -7.72 -6.92
N ARG A 174 -9.15 -6.63 -7.58
CA ARG A 174 -9.99 -6.70 -8.79
C ARG A 174 -9.27 -7.40 -9.93
N ALA A 175 -8.00 -7.08 -10.15
CA ALA A 175 -7.19 -7.75 -11.16
C ALA A 175 -7.05 -9.25 -10.91
N LEU A 176 -7.00 -9.70 -9.66
CA LEU A 176 -6.92 -11.13 -9.32
C LEU A 176 -8.25 -11.85 -9.48
N VAL A 177 -9.33 -11.29 -8.95
CA VAL A 177 -10.60 -12.01 -8.90
C VAL A 177 -11.36 -11.94 -10.24
N PHE A 178 -11.09 -10.94 -11.09
CA PHE A 178 -11.77 -10.70 -12.37
C PHE A 178 -10.87 -10.81 -13.61
N ASP A 179 -9.67 -11.37 -13.49
CA ASP A 179 -8.86 -11.72 -14.65
C ASP A 179 -9.67 -12.60 -15.62
N ARG A 180 -10.05 -12.03 -16.77
CA ARG A 180 -10.86 -12.72 -17.79
C ARG A 180 -10.07 -13.86 -18.46
N SER A 181 -8.75 -13.82 -18.39
CA SER A 181 -7.84 -14.88 -18.84
C SER A 181 -8.01 -16.18 -18.04
N ALA A 182 -8.55 -16.08 -16.82
CA ALA A 182 -8.77 -17.19 -15.88
C ALA A 182 -10.24 -17.68 -15.83
N GLY A 183 -11.08 -17.34 -16.82
CA GLY A 183 -12.47 -17.81 -16.91
C GLY A 183 -13.41 -17.17 -15.88
N GLY A 184 -13.42 -15.84 -15.78
CA GLY A 184 -14.17 -15.08 -14.77
C GLY A 184 -15.68 -15.39 -14.68
N CYS A 185 -16.23 -15.29 -13.47
CA CYS A 185 -17.64 -15.55 -13.16
C CYS A 185 -18.58 -14.53 -13.84
N ALA A 186 -19.61 -15.03 -14.51
CA ALA A 186 -20.63 -14.26 -15.21
C ALA A 186 -21.77 -13.73 -14.31
N SER A 187 -21.56 -13.56 -13.00
CA SER A 187 -22.61 -13.07 -12.08
C SER A 187 -22.07 -12.00 -11.14
N GLY A 188 -22.51 -10.75 -11.39
CA GLY A 188 -22.14 -9.55 -10.65
C GLY A 188 -20.92 -8.83 -11.22
N SER A 189 -21.06 -7.53 -11.53
CA SER A 189 -19.92 -6.69 -11.88
C SER A 189 -19.02 -6.53 -10.65
N ALA A 190 -17.76 -6.89 -10.85
CA ALA A 190 -16.63 -6.65 -9.96
C ALA A 190 -16.62 -5.41 -9.06
N PRO A 191 -16.95 -4.22 -9.57
CA PRO A 191 -16.79 -2.99 -8.82
C PRO A 191 -17.77 -2.90 -7.65
N ASP A 192 -18.90 -3.62 -7.71
CA ASP A 192 -19.98 -3.48 -6.74
C ASP A 192 -19.69 -4.26 -5.45
N ARG A 193 -18.91 -5.35 -5.55
CA ARG A 193 -18.56 -6.21 -4.41
C ARG A 193 -17.40 -5.63 -3.61
N LEU A 194 -16.32 -5.26 -4.30
CA LEU A 194 -15.10 -4.71 -3.69
C LEU A 194 -15.15 -3.19 -3.63
N ARG A 195 -15.25 -2.64 -2.42
CA ARG A 195 -15.51 -1.22 -2.14
C ARG A 195 -14.59 -0.68 -1.05
N LEU A 196 -14.44 0.64 -0.99
CA LEU A 196 -13.71 1.31 0.10
C LEU A 196 -14.70 1.87 1.11
N LYS A 197 -14.47 1.66 2.40
CA LYS A 197 -15.18 2.36 3.46
C LYS A 197 -14.24 3.42 4.03
N TRP A 198 -14.70 4.66 4.00
CA TRP A 198 -13.98 5.80 4.56
C TRP A 198 -13.69 5.59 6.06
N PRO A 199 -12.49 5.94 6.56
CA PRO A 199 -11.37 6.54 5.82
C PRO A 199 -10.36 5.53 5.27
N ASN A 200 -10.39 4.26 5.71
CA ASN A 200 -9.22 3.38 5.58
C ASN A 200 -9.55 1.88 5.50
N ASP A 201 -10.80 1.50 5.27
CA ASP A 201 -11.22 0.12 5.27
C ASP A 201 -11.52 -0.39 3.85
N MET A 202 -11.19 -1.65 3.58
CA MET A 202 -11.60 -2.35 2.38
C MET A 202 -12.77 -3.27 2.71
N PHE A 203 -13.80 -3.24 1.86
CA PHE A 203 -15.04 -3.97 2.04
C PHE A 203 -15.27 -4.93 0.87
N CYS A 204 -15.80 -6.11 1.18
CA CYS A 204 -16.30 -7.08 0.22
C CYS A 204 -17.72 -7.49 0.61
N ASP A 205 -18.68 -7.37 -0.30
CA ASP A 205 -20.10 -7.67 -0.06
C ASP A 205 -20.65 -6.98 1.20
N GLY A 206 -20.23 -5.72 1.42
CA GLY A 206 -20.64 -4.92 2.57
C GLY A 206 -20.00 -5.30 3.91
N ARG A 207 -19.07 -6.24 3.93
CA ARG A 207 -18.33 -6.66 5.12
C ARG A 207 -16.86 -6.25 5.04
N LYS A 208 -16.26 -5.96 6.20
CA LYS A 208 -14.86 -5.54 6.32
C LYS A 208 -13.92 -6.68 5.93
N LEU A 209 -13.23 -6.49 4.81
CA LEU A 209 -12.24 -7.42 4.27
C LEU A 209 -10.83 -7.13 4.83
N GLY A 210 -10.54 -5.87 5.13
CA GLY A 210 -9.23 -5.45 5.58
C GLY A 210 -9.17 -3.97 5.94
N GLY A 211 -7.98 -3.51 6.33
CA GLY A 211 -7.74 -2.14 6.77
C GLY A 211 -6.37 -1.62 6.36
N ILE A 212 -6.26 -0.30 6.37
CA ILE A 212 -5.07 0.44 5.95
C ILE A 212 -4.63 1.34 7.09
N LEU A 213 -3.32 1.38 7.36
CA LEU A 213 -2.70 2.27 8.32
C LEU A 213 -1.54 3.01 7.66
N THR A 214 -1.74 4.29 7.37
CA THR A 214 -0.70 5.17 6.83
C THR A 214 -0.05 5.99 7.93
N GLU A 215 1.27 5.96 8.03
CA GLU A 215 2.08 6.74 8.98
C GLU A 215 3.15 7.54 8.23
N LEU A 216 3.34 8.80 8.61
CA LEU A 216 4.39 9.65 8.06
C LEU A 216 5.62 9.63 8.97
N VAL A 217 6.78 9.51 8.36
CA VAL A 217 8.08 9.51 9.04
C VAL A 217 9.01 10.48 8.34
N VAL A 218 9.59 11.41 9.11
CA VAL A 218 10.64 12.30 8.62
C VAL A 218 11.99 11.59 8.79
N PRO A 219 12.71 11.27 7.70
CA PRO A 219 14.00 10.59 7.80
C PRO A 219 15.08 11.48 8.45
N PRO A 220 16.07 10.91 9.18
CA PRO A 220 17.08 11.69 9.91
C PRO A 220 18.07 12.42 9.00
N ALA A 221 18.46 11.79 7.88
CA ALA A 221 19.27 12.42 6.84
C ALA A 221 18.32 13.22 5.94
N ALA A 222 18.03 14.45 6.35
CA ALA A 222 17.14 15.34 5.62
C ALA A 222 17.70 15.65 4.22
N SER A 223 17.18 15.01 3.17
CA SER A 223 16.73 15.87 2.08
C SER A 223 15.58 16.66 2.67
N ALA A 224 15.74 17.98 2.81
CA ALA A 224 14.74 18.83 3.47
C ALA A 224 13.35 18.75 2.80
N ASP A 225 13.31 18.15 1.60
CA ASP A 225 12.19 18.22 0.68
C ASP A 225 11.32 16.95 0.66
N ASP A 226 11.75 15.81 1.23
CA ASP A 226 11.00 14.55 1.17
C ASP A 226 10.66 13.97 2.56
N VAL A 227 9.54 13.25 2.63
CA VAL A 227 9.13 12.43 3.79
C VAL A 227 8.86 11.00 3.35
N ALA A 228 8.99 10.05 4.28
CA ALA A 228 8.57 8.68 4.05
C ALA A 228 7.12 8.49 4.50
N ILE A 229 6.33 7.78 3.70
CA ILE A 229 5.02 7.28 4.08
C ILE A 229 5.13 5.77 4.19
N ILE A 230 4.74 5.25 5.35
CA ILE A 230 4.58 3.82 5.61
C ILE A 230 3.09 3.51 5.40
N ILE A 231 2.79 2.62 4.47
CA ILE A 231 1.43 2.19 4.12
C ILE A 231 1.28 0.74 4.56
N GLY A 232 0.76 0.51 5.76
CA GLY A 232 0.42 -0.81 6.26
C GLY A 232 -0.92 -1.27 5.70
N ILE A 233 -0.96 -2.45 5.08
CA ILE A 233 -2.16 -3.05 4.51
C ILE A 233 -2.36 -4.43 5.14
N GLY A 234 -3.50 -4.57 5.83
CA GLY A 234 -3.99 -5.82 6.40
C GLY A 234 -5.19 -6.34 5.60
N ILE A 235 -5.15 -7.58 5.09
CA ILE A 235 -6.28 -8.22 4.41
C ILE A 235 -6.55 -9.60 5.02
N ASN A 236 -7.81 -9.88 5.33
CA ASN A 236 -8.25 -11.23 5.69
C ASN A 236 -8.31 -12.09 4.42
N LEU A 237 -7.38 -13.03 4.25
CA LEU A 237 -7.31 -13.89 3.06
C LEU A 237 -8.20 -15.11 3.22
N ALA A 238 -7.94 -15.92 4.24
CA ALA A 238 -8.52 -17.27 4.39
C ALA A 238 -9.01 -17.54 5.83
N ILE A 239 -9.47 -16.50 6.54
CA ILE A 239 -10.09 -16.66 7.85
C ILE A 239 -11.48 -17.31 7.66
N PRO A 240 -11.78 -18.46 8.27
CA PRO A 240 -13.08 -19.09 8.18
C PRO A 240 -14.13 -18.32 8.99
N ALA A 241 -15.40 -18.51 8.65
CA ALA A 241 -16.51 -17.71 9.16
C ALA A 241 -16.63 -17.71 10.70
N ASP A 242 -16.30 -18.84 11.34
CA ASP A 242 -16.35 -19.04 12.79
C ASP A 242 -15.18 -18.40 13.56
N ARG A 243 -14.14 -17.94 12.86
CA ARG A 243 -12.95 -17.31 13.44
C ARG A 243 -12.75 -15.85 13.02
N LEU A 244 -13.73 -15.27 12.32
CA LEU A 244 -13.69 -13.85 11.95
C LEU A 244 -13.63 -12.96 13.20
N PRO A 245 -12.85 -11.86 13.17
CA PRO A 245 -12.62 -11.04 14.36
C PRO A 245 -13.87 -10.29 14.84
N THR A 246 -14.80 -9.99 13.91
CA THR A 246 -16.07 -9.34 14.22
C THR A 246 -17.19 -9.88 13.31
N PRO A 247 -18.47 -9.75 13.71
CA PRO A 247 -19.60 -10.13 12.86
C PRO A 247 -19.65 -9.40 11.51
N GLN A 248 -19.08 -8.20 11.44
CA GLN A 248 -19.03 -7.37 10.24
C GLN A 248 -17.82 -7.67 9.36
N ALA A 249 -16.90 -8.56 9.77
CA ALA A 249 -15.75 -8.93 8.98
C ALA A 249 -16.08 -10.00 7.93
N THR A 250 -15.20 -10.14 6.94
CA THR A 250 -15.17 -11.25 5.97
C THR A 250 -13.72 -11.58 5.62
N SER A 251 -13.51 -12.59 4.78
CA SER A 251 -12.23 -12.92 4.18
C SER A 251 -12.36 -13.09 2.66
N LEU A 252 -11.25 -12.94 1.95
CA LEU A 252 -11.24 -13.00 0.49
C LEU A 252 -11.74 -14.36 -0.02
N GLN A 253 -11.35 -15.45 0.63
CA GLN A 253 -11.79 -16.80 0.32
C GLN A 253 -13.30 -16.98 0.52
N LEU A 254 -13.88 -16.38 1.56
CA LEU A 254 -15.34 -16.44 1.78
C LEU A 254 -16.11 -15.70 0.68
N CYS A 255 -15.57 -14.59 0.17
CA CYS A 255 -16.14 -13.87 -0.96
C CYS A 255 -15.92 -14.58 -2.31
N PHE A 256 -14.77 -15.22 -2.48
CA PHE A 256 -14.31 -15.79 -3.75
C PHE A 256 -13.71 -17.20 -3.52
N PRO A 257 -14.54 -18.22 -3.24
CA PRO A 257 -14.08 -19.54 -2.82
C PRO A 257 -13.19 -20.25 -3.86
N ASP A 258 -13.44 -20.00 -5.15
CA ASP A 258 -12.69 -20.62 -6.24
C ASP A 258 -11.42 -19.84 -6.64
N LEU A 259 -11.07 -18.74 -5.95
CA LEU A 259 -9.96 -17.87 -6.37
C LEU A 259 -8.63 -18.63 -6.43
N THR A 260 -8.25 -19.29 -5.33
CA THR A 260 -7.00 -20.03 -5.22
C THR A 260 -6.92 -21.15 -6.26
N GLU A 261 -8.02 -21.89 -6.39
CA GLU A 261 -8.17 -22.96 -7.38
C GLU A 261 -8.02 -22.43 -8.81
N ARG A 262 -8.63 -21.29 -9.14
CA ARG A 262 -8.48 -20.62 -10.45
C ARG A 262 -7.05 -20.16 -10.72
N MET A 263 -6.40 -19.53 -9.74
CA MET A 263 -5.01 -19.06 -9.87
C MET A 263 -4.04 -20.22 -10.17
N ARG A 264 -4.27 -21.37 -9.54
CA ARG A 264 -3.50 -22.59 -9.79
C ARG A 264 -3.75 -23.16 -11.19
N ARG A 265 -4.98 -23.08 -11.74
CA ARG A 265 -5.31 -23.55 -13.10
C ARG A 265 -4.82 -22.61 -14.20
N SER A 266 -4.93 -21.30 -14.01
CA SER A 266 -4.48 -20.32 -15.00
C SER A 266 -2.96 -20.29 -15.13
N GLY A 267 -2.25 -21.01 -14.25
CA GLY A 267 -0.81 -21.09 -14.26
C GLY A 267 -0.22 -19.68 -14.25
N VAL A 268 -0.76 -18.77 -13.41
CA VAL A 268 -0.17 -17.44 -13.17
C VAL A 268 1.31 -17.68 -12.93
N SER A 269 2.08 -17.49 -13.99
CA SER A 269 3.26 -18.31 -14.18
C SER A 269 4.40 -17.72 -13.39
N ASP A 270 5.27 -18.60 -12.91
CA ASP A 270 6.58 -18.29 -12.34
C ASP A 270 7.47 -17.42 -13.28
N SER A 271 7.00 -16.97 -14.45
CA SER A 271 7.70 -16.04 -15.34
C SER A 271 7.92 -14.63 -14.77
N ALA A 272 7.29 -14.28 -13.65
CA ALA A 272 7.67 -13.11 -12.86
C ALA A 272 8.71 -13.44 -11.76
N VAL A 273 9.17 -14.69 -11.68
CA VAL A 273 10.01 -15.22 -10.61
C VAL A 273 11.09 -16.17 -11.13
N THR A 274 12.14 -15.62 -11.74
CA THR A 274 13.44 -16.29 -11.94
C THR A 274 14.51 -15.20 -11.78
N SER A 275 15.51 -15.25 -10.91
CA SER A 275 16.35 -16.38 -10.50
C SER A 275 17.04 -16.08 -9.16
N VAL A 276 16.96 -16.99 -8.19
CA VAL A 276 18.04 -17.23 -7.21
C VAL A 276 18.11 -18.74 -7.01
N SER A 277 18.99 -19.39 -7.75
CA SER A 277 19.40 -20.76 -7.46
C SER A 277 20.34 -20.71 -6.25
N SER A 278 19.89 -21.15 -5.08
CA SER A 278 20.81 -21.60 -4.03
C SER A 278 20.83 -23.14 -4.05
N SER A 279 21.84 -23.68 -4.73
CA SER A 279 22.18 -25.09 -4.59
C SER A 279 22.72 -25.33 -3.18
N SER A 280 21.97 -26.05 -2.35
CA SER A 280 22.53 -26.76 -1.21
C SER A 280 22.08 -28.22 -1.30
N PRO A 281 23.00 -29.19 -1.51
CA PRO A 281 22.66 -30.59 -1.59
C PRO A 281 22.66 -31.14 -0.16
N ASP A 282 21.50 -31.18 0.49
CA ASP A 282 21.20 -32.13 1.58
C ASP A 282 19.76 -31.96 2.08
N ALA A 283 18.81 -32.60 1.39
CA ALA A 283 17.48 -32.87 1.92
C ALA A 283 16.81 -34.04 1.16
N ALA A 284 17.51 -35.16 1.04
CA ALA A 284 16.90 -36.42 0.61
C ALA A 284 16.76 -37.34 1.83
N ALA A 285 15.59 -37.29 2.48
CA ALA A 285 14.90 -38.40 3.14
C ALA A 285 13.98 -37.90 4.27
N ALA A 286 12.70 -37.67 3.96
CA ALA A 286 11.60 -37.86 4.91
C ALA A 286 10.30 -38.05 4.12
N SER A 287 9.73 -39.24 4.26
CA SER A 287 8.59 -39.80 3.55
C SER A 287 7.23 -39.27 4.04
N HIS A 288 6.37 -38.95 3.06
CA HIS A 288 4.96 -39.34 2.95
C HIS A 288 4.08 -39.26 4.21
N ASP A 289 3.80 -38.05 4.69
CA ASP A 289 2.47 -37.65 5.17
C ASP A 289 2.41 -36.10 5.18
N GLY A 290 1.42 -35.47 4.51
CA GLY A 290 1.29 -33.99 4.52
C GLY A 290 1.14 -33.26 3.18
N GLY A 291 0.75 -33.95 2.10
CA GLY A 291 0.58 -33.34 0.76
C GLY A 291 -0.42 -32.17 0.70
N ALA A 292 -1.54 -32.24 1.43
CA ALA A 292 -2.61 -31.24 1.39
C ALA A 292 -2.29 -29.97 2.22
N ALA A 293 -1.63 -30.11 3.37
CA ALA A 293 -1.23 -28.96 4.19
C ALA A 293 -0.08 -28.17 3.55
N ARG A 294 0.86 -28.88 2.90
CA ARG A 294 1.96 -28.24 2.15
C ARG A 294 1.48 -27.55 0.87
N SER A 295 0.46 -28.09 0.19
CA SER A 295 -0.14 -27.42 -0.98
C SER A 295 -0.93 -26.17 -0.57
N SER A 296 -1.67 -26.22 0.54
CA SER A 296 -2.45 -25.09 1.04
C SER A 296 -1.59 -23.89 1.46
N GLY A 297 -0.44 -24.11 2.09
CA GLY A 297 0.49 -23.03 2.46
C GLY A 297 1.11 -22.36 1.23
N TYR A 298 1.54 -23.18 0.27
CA TYR A 298 2.11 -22.71 -1.00
C TYR A 298 1.15 -21.83 -1.82
N ASP A 299 -0.13 -22.17 -1.81
CA ASP A 299 -1.18 -21.43 -2.49
C ASP A 299 -1.46 -20.06 -1.82
N ALA A 300 -1.41 -20.01 -0.49
CA ALA A 300 -1.58 -18.76 0.26
C ALA A 300 -0.42 -17.79 0.01
N ASP A 301 0.81 -18.29 -0.07
CA ASP A 301 1.99 -17.48 -0.36
C ASP A 301 1.94 -16.90 -1.77
N ARG A 302 1.62 -17.73 -2.77
CA ARG A 302 1.41 -17.25 -4.16
C ARG A 302 0.34 -16.16 -4.27
N LEU A 303 -0.76 -16.30 -3.54
CA LEU A 303 -1.82 -15.28 -3.49
C LEU A 303 -1.30 -13.98 -2.87
N ARG A 304 -0.60 -14.05 -1.73
CA ARG A 304 0.01 -12.88 -1.08
C ARG A 304 0.98 -12.16 -2.00
N ASP A 305 1.83 -12.91 -2.69
CA ASP A 305 2.82 -12.35 -3.61
C ASP A 305 2.16 -11.65 -4.79
N ALA A 306 1.13 -12.28 -5.37
CA ALA A 306 0.38 -11.73 -6.47
C ALA A 306 -0.37 -10.45 -6.09
N ILE A 307 -0.88 -10.37 -4.85
CA ILE A 307 -1.47 -9.15 -4.27
C ILE A 307 -0.39 -8.08 -4.09
N ALA A 308 0.71 -8.40 -3.40
CA ALA A 308 1.78 -7.44 -3.10
C ALA A 308 2.38 -6.83 -4.38
N ALA A 309 2.69 -7.65 -5.39
CA ALA A 309 3.25 -7.18 -6.65
C ALA A 309 2.30 -6.20 -7.38
N ARG A 310 0.99 -6.48 -7.37
CA ARG A 310 -0.02 -5.60 -7.99
C ARG A 310 -0.22 -4.32 -7.20
N ILE A 311 -0.16 -4.37 -5.87
CA ILE A 311 -0.20 -3.17 -5.02
C ILE A 311 1.03 -2.29 -5.31
N VAL A 312 2.23 -2.86 -5.40
CA VAL A 312 3.45 -2.11 -5.76
C VAL A 312 3.29 -1.42 -7.12
N ALA A 313 2.81 -2.15 -8.13
CA ALA A 313 2.60 -1.58 -9.47
C ALA A 313 1.58 -0.43 -9.45
N SER A 314 0.45 -0.60 -8.75
CA SER A 314 -0.58 0.44 -8.65
C SER A 314 -0.09 1.65 -7.84
N LEU A 315 0.58 1.44 -6.70
CA LEU A 315 1.16 2.52 -5.90
C LEU A 315 2.17 3.36 -6.70
N ARG A 316 3.07 2.71 -7.45
CA ARG A 316 4.05 3.39 -8.32
C ARG A 316 3.36 4.33 -9.30
N GLY A 317 2.30 3.87 -9.97
CA GLY A 317 1.56 4.66 -10.94
C GLY A 317 0.72 5.77 -10.30
N ARG A 318 -0.06 5.44 -9.27
CA ARG A 318 -0.97 6.39 -8.61
C ARG A 318 -0.21 7.50 -7.88
N LEU A 319 0.77 7.14 -7.05
CA LEU A 319 1.57 8.14 -6.34
C LEU A 319 2.47 8.93 -7.28
N GLY A 320 3.00 8.31 -8.34
CA GLY A 320 3.82 9.01 -9.35
C GLY A 320 3.06 10.12 -10.08
N ARG A 321 1.78 9.91 -10.37
CA ARG A 321 0.89 10.95 -10.91
C ARG A 321 0.53 11.98 -9.85
N PHE A 322 0.12 11.54 -8.66
CA PHE A 322 -0.30 12.41 -7.57
C PHE A 322 0.79 13.36 -7.09
N VAL A 323 2.05 12.90 -7.02
CA VAL A 323 3.18 13.76 -6.65
C VAL A 323 3.46 14.84 -7.70
N ARG A 324 3.18 14.56 -8.98
CA ARG A 324 3.40 15.51 -10.08
C ARG A 324 2.35 16.60 -10.09
N ASP A 325 1.08 16.23 -9.90
CA ASP A 325 -0.05 17.15 -9.95
C ASP A 325 -1.11 16.77 -8.89
N PRO A 326 -0.87 17.13 -7.62
CA PRO A 326 -1.67 16.62 -6.51
C PRO A 326 -3.12 17.11 -6.53
N HIS A 327 -3.38 18.34 -6.98
CA HIS A 327 -4.75 18.87 -6.99
C HIS A 327 -5.58 18.31 -8.15
N VAL A 328 -5.00 18.16 -9.35
CA VAL A 328 -5.71 17.54 -10.47
C VAL A 328 -5.99 16.07 -10.20
N GLU A 329 -5.00 15.33 -9.68
CA GLU A 329 -5.18 13.92 -9.36
C GLU A 329 -6.09 13.72 -8.13
N ALA A 330 -6.13 14.64 -7.17
CA ALA A 330 -7.11 14.62 -6.08
C ALA A 330 -8.55 14.69 -6.61
N ALA A 331 -8.84 15.58 -7.57
CA ALA A 331 -10.17 15.69 -8.17
C ALA A 331 -10.56 14.41 -8.93
N ALA A 332 -9.66 13.86 -9.75
CA ALA A 332 -9.89 12.60 -10.45
C ALA A 332 -10.11 11.42 -9.48
N LEU A 333 -9.33 11.38 -8.39
CA LEU A 333 -9.46 10.36 -7.36
C LEU A 333 -10.75 10.52 -6.56
N ALA A 334 -11.27 11.74 -6.39
CA ALA A 334 -12.57 11.96 -5.75
C ALA A 334 -13.71 11.31 -6.54
N ASP A 335 -13.72 11.48 -7.86
CA ASP A 335 -14.70 10.85 -8.75
C ASP A 335 -14.57 9.32 -8.74
N GLU A 336 -13.34 8.81 -8.83
CA GLU A 336 -13.07 7.36 -8.75
C GLU A 336 -13.54 6.80 -7.40
N THR A 337 -13.20 7.47 -6.30
CA THR A 337 -13.58 7.06 -4.93
C THR A 337 -15.08 7.08 -4.75
N ARG A 338 -15.79 8.09 -5.28
CA ARG A 338 -17.24 8.19 -5.18
C ARG A 338 -17.94 6.94 -5.73
N SER A 339 -17.43 6.38 -6.83
CA SER A 339 -18.01 5.18 -7.45
C SER A 339 -17.85 3.90 -6.62
N VAL A 340 -16.83 3.84 -5.75
CA VAL A 340 -16.49 2.64 -4.96
C VAL A 340 -16.68 2.82 -3.46
N CYS A 341 -17.04 4.02 -2.99
CA CYS A 341 -17.13 4.30 -1.56
C CYS A 341 -18.39 3.66 -0.95
N TRP A 342 -18.22 2.65 -0.10
CA TRP A 342 -19.28 1.99 0.66
C TRP A 342 -20.01 2.93 1.61
N THR A 343 -19.30 3.91 2.17
CA THR A 343 -19.84 4.86 3.17
C THR A 343 -20.89 5.80 2.58
N LEU A 344 -20.71 6.26 1.34
CA LEU A 344 -21.56 7.28 0.74
C LEU A 344 -22.99 6.78 0.48
N GLY A 345 -23.95 7.68 0.68
CA GLY A 345 -25.38 7.44 0.50
C GLY A 345 -26.03 6.66 1.64
N ARG A 346 -25.35 6.56 2.80
CA ARG A 346 -25.81 5.77 3.94
C ARG A 346 -25.88 6.59 5.22
N PRO A 347 -26.77 6.21 6.16
CA PRO A 347 -26.73 6.72 7.51
C PRO A 347 -25.46 6.22 8.21
N VAL A 348 -24.81 7.11 8.95
CA VAL A 348 -23.54 6.86 9.62
C VAL A 348 -23.53 7.41 11.04
N GLU A 349 -22.66 6.83 11.85
CA GLU A 349 -22.27 7.32 13.16
C GLU A 349 -20.75 7.50 13.18
N ALA A 350 -20.28 8.74 13.38
CA ALA A 350 -18.87 9.08 13.51
C ALA A 350 -18.51 9.19 14.99
N HIS A 351 -17.51 8.44 15.42
CA HIS A 351 -16.91 8.50 16.77
C HIS A 351 -15.56 9.20 16.69
N PHE A 352 -15.40 10.25 17.48
CA PHE A 352 -14.19 11.07 17.50
C PHE A 352 -13.26 10.64 18.64
N ALA A 353 -11.97 11.01 18.52
CA ALA A 353 -10.96 10.66 19.51
C ALA A 353 -11.19 11.31 20.89
N ASP A 354 -11.93 12.42 20.93
CA ASP A 354 -12.33 13.09 22.19
C ASP A 354 -13.52 12.41 22.88
N GLY A 355 -14.02 11.30 22.32
CA GLY A 355 -15.17 10.55 22.82
C GLY A 355 -16.52 11.10 22.38
N SER A 356 -16.56 12.23 21.66
CA SER A 356 -17.80 12.75 21.09
C SER A 356 -18.28 11.88 19.92
N MET A 357 -19.57 12.03 19.58
CA MET A 357 -20.22 11.28 18.50
C MET A 357 -21.13 12.17 17.65
N MET A 358 -21.24 11.85 16.36
CA MET A 358 -22.13 12.53 15.42
C MET A 358 -22.87 11.52 14.55
N ARG A 359 -24.17 11.72 14.35
CA ARG A 359 -25.01 10.92 13.44
C ARG A 359 -25.52 11.76 12.28
N GLY A 360 -25.63 11.15 11.11
CA GLY A 360 -26.21 11.78 9.93
C GLY A 360 -26.02 10.92 8.68
N ASP A 361 -26.32 11.48 7.52
CA ASP A 361 -26.12 10.81 6.23
C ASP A 361 -24.77 11.20 5.63
N ALA A 362 -23.98 10.20 5.22
CA ALA A 362 -22.74 10.42 4.49
C ALA A 362 -23.04 10.80 3.02
N VAL A 363 -22.92 12.08 2.68
CA VAL A 363 -23.43 12.60 1.39
C VAL A 363 -22.37 12.82 0.31
N ALA A 364 -21.12 13.10 0.70
CA ALA A 364 -20.03 13.35 -0.24
C ALA A 364 -18.65 13.22 0.43
N LEU A 365 -17.61 13.25 -0.38
CA LEU A 365 -16.25 13.54 0.04
C LEU A 365 -15.92 14.98 -0.35
N ALA A 366 -15.22 15.70 0.52
CA ALA A 366 -14.64 17.00 0.21
C ALA A 366 -13.35 16.86 -0.61
N ASP A 367 -12.85 17.98 -1.13
CA ASP A 367 -11.61 18.04 -1.93
C ASP A 367 -10.37 17.52 -1.17
N ASP A 368 -10.38 17.59 0.16
CA ASP A 368 -9.32 17.07 1.05
C ASP A 368 -9.53 15.60 1.49
N ALA A 369 -10.42 14.88 0.82
CA ALA A 369 -10.88 13.53 1.16
C ALA A 369 -11.66 13.40 2.48
N SER A 370 -12.05 14.50 3.14
CA SER A 370 -12.91 14.46 4.33
C SER A 370 -14.32 13.97 3.99
N LEU A 371 -14.95 13.26 4.93
CA LEU A 371 -16.34 12.85 4.78
C LEU A 371 -17.29 14.00 5.10
N LEU A 372 -18.25 14.28 4.23
CA LEU A 372 -19.32 15.24 4.50
C LEU A 372 -20.55 14.49 5.04
N ILE A 373 -20.93 14.80 6.28
CA ILE A 373 -22.09 14.21 6.96
C ILE A 373 -23.17 15.28 7.09
N ARG A 374 -24.39 14.95 6.65
CA ARG A 374 -25.58 15.80 6.84
C ARG A 374 -26.36 15.32 8.06
N THR A 375 -26.45 16.14 9.10
CA THR A 375 -27.21 15.85 10.32
C THR A 375 -28.73 16.01 10.09
N SER A 376 -29.55 15.55 11.03
CA SER A 376 -31.02 15.54 10.91
C SER A 376 -31.65 16.93 10.82
N ASP A 377 -30.97 17.96 11.32
CA ASP A 377 -31.33 19.38 11.18
C ASP A 377 -30.94 19.98 9.82
N GLY A 378 -30.34 19.16 8.93
CA GLY A 378 -29.96 19.54 7.58
C GLY A 378 -28.58 20.18 7.46
N ILE A 379 -27.85 20.36 8.56
CA ILE A 379 -26.52 20.98 8.59
C ILE A 379 -25.48 20.00 8.01
N LEU A 380 -24.54 20.53 7.22
CA LEU A 380 -23.44 19.77 6.63
C LEU A 380 -22.17 19.93 7.45
N HIS A 381 -21.60 18.82 7.93
CA HIS A 381 -20.39 18.78 8.73
C HIS A 381 -19.24 18.10 7.97
N THR A 382 -18.06 18.72 8.00
CA THR A 382 -16.82 18.12 7.45
C THR A 382 -16.10 17.30 8.52
N VAL A 383 -16.06 15.99 8.33
CA VAL A 383 -15.40 15.03 9.20
C VAL A 383 -14.05 14.61 8.59
N ARG A 384 -12.97 15.11 9.18
CA ARG A 384 -11.58 14.85 8.73
C ARG A 384 -11.00 13.56 9.28
N THR A 385 -11.40 13.18 10.49
CA THR A 385 -10.90 12.01 11.21
C THR A 385 -11.96 11.56 12.21
N ALA A 386 -12.36 10.29 12.11
CA ALA A 386 -13.27 9.61 13.02
C ALA A 386 -13.20 8.10 12.73
N ASP A 387 -13.65 7.27 13.67
CA ASP A 387 -14.15 5.94 13.32
C ASP A 387 -15.61 6.07 12.89
N VAL A 388 -15.93 5.64 11.67
CA VAL A 388 -17.27 5.81 11.10
C VAL A 388 -17.95 4.46 10.98
N GLY A 389 -18.99 4.24 11.76
CA GLY A 389 -19.93 3.12 11.60
C GLY A 389 -20.97 3.45 10.53
N VAL A 390 -21.31 2.47 9.69
CA VAL A 390 -22.48 2.56 8.79
C VAL A 390 -23.65 1.91 9.53
N LEU A 391 -24.74 2.66 9.68
CA LEU A 391 -25.96 2.18 10.34
C LEU A 391 -26.77 1.33 9.34
N ALA A 392 -27.32 0.21 9.82
CA ALA A 392 -28.07 -0.76 9.01
C ALA A 392 -29.51 -0.32 8.75
#